data_AF-A0A5A9GMU5-F1
#
_entry.id   AF-A0A5A9GMU5-F1
#
_cell.length_a   1.000
_cell.length_b   1.000
_cell.length_c   1.000
_cell.angle_alpha   90.00
_cell.angle_beta   90.00
_cell.angle_gamma   90.00
#
_symmetry.space_group_name_H-M   'P 1'
#
loop_
_entity.id
_entity.type
_entity.pdbx_description
1 polymer ?
#
loop_
_entity_poly.entity_id
_entity_poly.type
_entity_poly.pdbx_seq_one_letter_code
_entity_poly.pdbx_strand_id
1 'polypeptide(L)'
;MPRPFFIPLPALLLVLSAGAEAAEPMSGHATLAGKQVPLPAGEWVLAGSDGAGHQGSAPFQTAVFMQLDGRQVRAFVIATTNAEPGTAGWGLTRDCSRREGAFAAIDYASAIDGACRFVGRVATGTRPGTAPAWTAAAEMARQQGWTVPDRWLMAGVRLTDRRDVIDVRYHFADGTPQAAVAWSAQALSAVQHGLHGRLGAGDALSMPNPASAAPAAVPPPAEPVSPAATGEVSWGTSLMKTLSWRAVGTVGDLAVAYLFTGDPVLSGGLAATGAVVNSVLYFGHELAWGYSSEGPPMLEFPGASSGSGSGSGALP
;
A
#
# COMPACT_ATOMS: atom_id res chain seq x y z
N MET A 1 -59.07 12.45 59.35
CA MET A 1 -58.18 11.36 59.81
C MET A 1 -58.14 10.29 58.72
N PRO A 2 -57.01 9.70 58.29
CA PRO A 2 -55.59 10.09 58.33
C PRO A 2 -54.99 10.33 56.90
N ARG A 3 -53.81 10.97 56.83
CA ARG A 3 -52.90 11.02 55.66
C ARG A 3 -51.92 9.80 55.69
N PRO A 4 -50.83 9.77 54.90
CA PRO A 4 -50.65 8.94 53.71
C PRO A 4 -49.59 7.83 53.94
N PHE A 5 -49.44 6.88 53.01
CA PHE A 5 -48.18 6.11 52.92
C PHE A 5 -47.68 6.15 51.47
N PHE A 6 -46.74 7.06 51.25
CA PHE A 6 -45.76 7.02 50.17
C PHE A 6 -44.72 5.96 50.55
N ILE A 7 -44.49 4.98 49.68
CA ILE A 7 -43.30 4.12 49.74
C ILE A 7 -42.54 4.39 48.44
N PRO A 8 -41.32 4.97 48.48
CA PRO A 8 -40.47 5.03 47.30
C PRO A 8 -39.78 3.67 47.14
N LEU A 9 -39.85 3.10 45.94
CA LEU A 9 -39.08 1.93 45.54
C LEU A 9 -37.73 2.43 45.01
N PRO A 10 -36.57 2.12 45.62
CA PRO A 10 -35.28 2.38 44.99
C PRO A 10 -34.96 1.19 44.09
N ALA A 11 -35.18 1.32 42.79
CA ALA A 11 -34.63 0.37 41.82
C ALA A 11 -33.15 0.70 41.61
N LEU A 12 -32.33 -0.10 42.27
CA LEU A 12 -30.89 -0.27 42.15
C LEU A 12 -30.40 -0.17 40.70
N LEU A 13 -29.66 0.89 40.35
CA LEU A 13 -28.87 0.92 39.11
C LEU A 13 -27.67 -0.02 39.27
N LEU A 14 -27.77 -1.22 38.70
CA LEU A 14 -26.62 -2.08 38.40
C LEU A 14 -25.84 -1.44 37.25
N VAL A 15 -24.76 -0.74 37.58
CA VAL A 15 -23.74 -0.35 36.60
C VAL A 15 -22.98 -1.63 36.23
N LEU A 16 -23.35 -2.29 35.14
CA LEU A 16 -22.47 -3.25 34.50
C LEU A 16 -21.26 -2.46 33.96
N SER A 17 -20.14 -2.56 34.67
CA SER A 17 -18.85 -2.22 34.08
C SER A 17 -18.57 -3.28 33.02
N ALA A 18 -18.90 -2.96 31.76
CA ALA A 18 -18.35 -3.68 30.63
C ALA A 18 -16.85 -3.40 30.60
N GLY A 19 -16.07 -4.25 31.30
CA GLY A 19 -14.64 -4.32 31.05
C GLY A 19 -14.48 -4.71 29.58
N ALA A 20 -13.81 -3.87 28.81
CA ALA A 20 -13.41 -4.21 27.46
C ALA A 20 -12.59 -5.50 27.54
N GLU A 21 -13.17 -6.59 27.06
CA GLU A 21 -12.50 -7.89 26.98
C GLU A 21 -11.26 -7.69 26.11
N ALA A 22 -10.07 -7.86 26.70
CA ALA A 22 -8.82 -7.70 25.98
C ALA A 22 -8.82 -8.70 24.83
N ALA A 23 -8.69 -8.20 23.59
CA ALA A 23 -8.69 -9.03 22.39
C ALA A 23 -7.67 -10.19 22.53
N GLU A 24 -8.04 -11.38 22.07
CA GLU A 24 -7.16 -12.56 22.12
C GLU A 24 -5.80 -12.23 21.47
N PRO A 25 -4.68 -12.61 22.12
CA PRO A 25 -3.37 -12.35 21.58
C PRO A 25 -3.16 -13.18 20.30
N MET A 26 -2.50 -12.57 19.33
CA MET A 26 -2.23 -13.14 18.01
C MET A 26 -0.73 -13.25 17.76
N SER A 27 -0.33 -14.29 17.03
CA SER A 27 1.07 -14.55 16.69
C SER A 27 1.21 -14.98 15.23
N GLY A 28 2.34 -14.62 14.62
CA GLY A 28 2.68 -14.94 13.23
C GLY A 28 1.98 -14.05 12.20
N HIS A 29 0.65 -13.93 12.22
CA HIS A 29 -0.09 -13.03 11.34
C HIS A 29 -1.46 -12.62 11.89
N ALA A 30 -1.99 -11.53 11.36
CA ALA A 30 -3.38 -11.10 11.56
C ALA A 30 -4.14 -11.12 10.23
N THR A 31 -5.45 -11.34 10.26
CA THR A 31 -6.29 -11.25 9.06
C THR A 31 -6.96 -9.87 8.99
N LEU A 32 -6.85 -9.19 7.85
CA LEU A 32 -7.46 -7.88 7.58
C LEU A 32 -8.03 -7.88 6.16
N ALA A 33 -9.34 -7.64 6.00
CA ALA A 33 -10.04 -7.74 4.71
C ALA A 33 -9.70 -9.01 3.87
N GLY A 34 -9.58 -10.17 4.52
CA GLY A 34 -9.26 -11.43 3.87
C GLY A 34 -7.78 -11.61 3.45
N LYS A 35 -6.92 -10.62 3.71
CA LYS A 35 -5.46 -10.72 3.54
C LYS A 35 -4.79 -10.99 4.88
N GLN A 36 -3.57 -11.52 4.83
CA GLN A 36 -2.79 -11.80 6.02
C GLN A 36 -1.69 -10.74 6.19
N VAL A 37 -1.72 -10.01 7.31
CA VAL A 37 -0.69 -9.07 7.74
C VAL A 37 0.33 -9.84 8.58
N PRO A 38 1.58 -10.05 8.11
CA PRO A 38 2.56 -10.77 8.89
C PRO A 38 2.96 -9.96 10.14
N LEU A 39 3.02 -10.64 11.27
CA LEU A 39 3.39 -10.05 12.56
C LEU A 39 4.76 -10.60 12.99
N PRO A 40 5.72 -9.75 13.37
CA PRO A 40 7.01 -10.20 13.88
C PRO A 40 6.87 -11.10 15.11
N ALA A 41 7.89 -11.90 15.40
CA ALA A 41 7.88 -12.87 16.48
C ALA A 41 7.42 -12.27 17.83
N GLY A 42 6.53 -13.01 18.51
CA GLY A 42 5.93 -12.66 19.80
C GLY A 42 4.41 -12.51 19.71
N GLU A 43 3.80 -12.19 20.84
CA GLU A 43 2.35 -12.01 20.99
C GLU A 43 1.95 -10.56 20.74
N TRP A 44 0.91 -10.36 19.95
CA TRP A 44 0.37 -9.06 19.58
C TRP A 44 -1.07 -8.95 20.02
N VAL A 45 -1.51 -7.73 20.31
CA VAL A 45 -2.91 -7.41 20.61
C VAL A 45 -3.46 -6.48 19.54
N LEU A 46 -4.70 -6.71 19.12
CA LEU A 46 -5.42 -5.75 18.29
C LEU A 46 -5.73 -4.51 19.15
N ALA A 47 -5.00 -3.43 18.91
CA ALA A 47 -5.12 -2.19 19.68
C ALA A 47 -6.18 -1.25 19.11
N GLY A 48 -6.44 -1.29 17.81
CA GLY A 48 -7.49 -0.49 17.20
C GLY A 48 -7.77 -0.89 15.77
N SER A 49 -8.98 -0.64 15.30
CA SER A 49 -9.37 -0.85 13.91
C SER A 49 -10.41 0.18 13.53
N ASP A 50 -10.45 0.59 12.27
CA ASP A 50 -11.65 1.20 11.72
C ASP A 50 -12.69 0.07 11.50
N GLY A 51 -13.58 -0.14 12.47
CA GLY A 51 -14.69 -1.06 12.29
C GLY A 51 -15.43 -0.73 10.98
N ALA A 52 -15.92 -1.75 10.26
CA ALA A 52 -16.74 -1.60 9.06
C ALA A 52 -18.00 -0.78 9.38
N GLY A 53 -17.90 0.55 9.39
CA GLY A 53 -18.87 1.35 10.11
C GLY A 53 -18.52 2.83 10.20
N HIS A 54 -18.24 3.47 9.07
CA HIS A 54 -18.80 4.79 8.81
C HIS A 54 -19.76 4.63 7.62
N GLN A 55 -21.01 5.09 7.79
CA GLN A 55 -21.95 5.22 6.67
C GLN A 55 -21.26 6.10 5.62
N GLY A 56 -20.85 5.49 4.50
CA GLY A 56 -19.96 6.11 3.50
C GLY A 56 -18.64 5.37 3.23
N SER A 57 -18.49 4.12 3.68
CA SER A 57 -17.55 3.10 3.17
C SER A 57 -16.21 3.64 2.67
N ALA A 58 -15.26 3.89 3.58
CA ALA A 58 -13.87 3.92 3.14
C ALA A 58 -13.61 2.56 2.45
N PRO A 59 -13.10 2.52 1.21
CA PRO A 59 -12.84 1.26 0.51
C PRO A 59 -11.69 0.46 1.14
N PHE A 60 -11.20 0.90 2.31
CA PHE A 60 -10.04 0.36 3.02
C PHE A 60 -10.39 0.01 4.46
N GLN A 61 -9.76 -1.03 4.97
CA GLN A 61 -9.70 -1.39 6.38
C GLN A 61 -8.28 -1.13 6.89
N THR A 62 -8.19 -0.53 8.06
CA THR A 62 -6.97 -0.21 8.80
C THR A 62 -7.04 -0.82 10.19
N ALA A 63 -6.01 -1.56 10.57
CA ALA A 63 -5.86 -2.09 11.92
C ALA A 63 -4.49 -1.71 12.50
N VAL A 64 -4.46 -1.56 13.82
CA VAL A 64 -3.28 -1.31 14.63
C VAL A 64 -3.11 -2.46 15.60
N PHE A 65 -1.93 -3.08 15.56
CA PHE A 65 -1.53 -4.15 16.45
C PHE A 65 -0.40 -3.65 17.34
N MET A 66 -0.41 -3.97 18.63
CA MET A 66 0.65 -3.60 19.57
C MET A 66 1.29 -4.84 20.16
N GLN A 67 2.61 -4.80 20.31
CA GLN A 67 3.37 -5.78 21.07
C GLN A 67 3.80 -5.14 22.39
N LEU A 68 3.64 -5.88 23.48
CA LEU A 68 3.91 -5.42 24.83
C LEU A 68 5.15 -6.10 25.42
N ASP A 69 5.89 -5.36 26.24
CA ASP A 69 6.83 -5.87 27.24
C ASP A 69 6.38 -5.36 28.61
N GLY A 70 5.66 -6.21 29.36
CA GLY A 70 4.91 -5.78 30.53
C GLY A 70 3.84 -4.73 30.17
N ARG A 71 4.01 -3.50 30.65
CA ARG A 71 3.12 -2.36 30.32
C ARG A 71 3.68 -1.47 29.20
N GLN A 72 4.88 -1.73 28.72
CA GLN A 72 5.52 -0.89 27.70
C GLN A 72 5.18 -1.42 26.31
N VAL A 73 4.70 -0.53 25.43
CA VAL A 73 4.56 -0.87 24.00
C VAL A 73 5.96 -0.87 23.39
N ARG A 74 6.43 -2.04 22.96
CA ARG A 74 7.77 -2.21 22.37
C ARG A 74 7.77 -2.08 20.85
N ALA A 75 6.65 -2.40 20.23
CA ALA A 75 6.42 -2.25 18.81
C ALA A 75 4.93 -2.11 18.52
N PHE A 76 4.61 -1.47 17.40
CA PHE A 76 3.26 -1.50 16.84
C PHE A 76 3.29 -1.65 15.33
N VAL A 77 2.24 -2.25 14.76
CA VAL A 77 2.03 -2.37 13.32
C VAL A 77 0.74 -1.65 12.99
N ILE A 78 0.78 -0.74 12.02
CA ILE A 78 -0.43 -0.23 11.38
C ILE A 78 -0.47 -0.78 9.95
N ALA A 79 -1.57 -1.45 9.62
CA ALA A 79 -1.77 -2.06 8.32
C ALA A 79 -3.07 -1.55 7.71
N THR A 80 -3.03 -1.16 6.44
CA THR A 80 -4.19 -0.74 5.66
C THR A 80 -4.30 -1.58 4.39
N THR A 81 -5.51 -2.00 4.05
CA THR A 81 -5.80 -2.75 2.82
C THR A 81 -7.18 -2.41 2.27
N ASN A 82 -7.40 -2.61 0.98
CA ASN A 82 -8.74 -2.54 0.39
C ASN A 82 -9.65 -3.66 0.92
N ALA A 83 -10.91 -3.30 1.19
CA ALA A 83 -11.98 -4.22 1.61
C ALA A 83 -12.53 -5.04 0.44
N GLU A 84 -12.68 -4.40 -0.71
CA GLU A 84 -13.21 -4.98 -1.94
C GLU A 84 -12.18 -4.89 -3.07
N PRO A 85 -12.14 -5.87 -3.99
CA PRO A 85 -11.22 -5.83 -5.13
C PRO A 85 -11.41 -4.59 -6.00
N GLY A 86 -10.30 -3.94 -6.34
CA GLY A 86 -10.25 -2.80 -7.25
C GLY A 86 -10.33 -3.22 -8.72
N THR A 87 -10.64 -2.24 -9.57
CA THR A 87 -10.66 -2.39 -11.04
C THR A 87 -9.61 -1.54 -11.74
N ALA A 88 -9.04 -0.56 -11.04
CA ALA A 88 -7.91 0.26 -11.45
C ALA A 88 -6.72 -0.05 -10.54
N GLY A 89 -5.50 0.20 -11.00
CA GLY A 89 -4.31 0.05 -10.14
C GLY A 89 -4.41 0.95 -8.89
N TRP A 90 -3.51 0.74 -7.92
CA TRP A 90 -3.56 1.43 -6.62
C TRP A 90 -2.46 2.46 -6.38
N GLY A 91 -1.48 2.52 -7.28
CA GLY A 91 -0.33 3.43 -7.19
C GLY A 91 0.60 3.12 -6.02
N LEU A 92 1.64 3.93 -5.87
CA LEU A 92 2.56 3.88 -4.73
C LEU A 92 2.22 4.99 -3.73
N THR A 93 2.78 4.93 -2.53
CA THR A 93 2.78 6.05 -1.57
C THR A 93 3.97 6.99 -1.85
N ARG A 94 3.83 8.28 -1.53
CA ARG A 94 4.93 9.26 -1.51
C ARG A 94 6.02 8.88 -0.52
N ASP A 95 5.78 7.99 0.43
CA ASP A 95 6.86 7.47 1.27
C ASP A 95 7.84 6.59 0.47
N CYS A 96 7.43 6.13 -0.72
CA CYS A 96 8.29 5.43 -1.67
C CYS A 96 9.09 6.38 -2.57
N SER A 97 8.82 7.69 -2.54
CA SER A 97 9.71 8.69 -3.11
C SER A 97 10.65 9.22 -2.03
N ARG A 98 11.94 9.32 -2.38
CA ARG A 98 12.99 9.65 -1.43
C ARG A 98 12.75 11.03 -0.81
N ARG A 99 12.48 11.08 0.49
CA ARG A 99 12.60 12.30 1.30
C ARG A 99 14.01 12.37 1.88
N GLU A 100 14.55 13.57 2.04
CA GLU A 100 15.89 13.78 2.62
C GLU A 100 16.01 13.04 3.97
N GLY A 101 17.06 12.23 4.14
CA GLY A 101 17.35 11.51 5.39
C GLY A 101 16.55 10.21 5.65
N ALA A 102 15.65 9.79 4.75
CA ALA A 102 14.91 8.53 4.83
C ALA A 102 15.36 7.54 3.72
N PHE A 103 15.27 6.24 3.99
CA PHE A 103 15.45 5.23 2.94
C PHE A 103 14.10 5.01 2.25
N ALA A 104 14.12 4.95 0.92
CA ALA A 104 12.98 4.54 0.11
C ALA A 104 13.53 3.77 -1.10
N ALA A 105 12.91 2.66 -1.44
CA ALA A 105 13.22 1.85 -2.60
C ALA A 105 11.92 1.40 -3.27
N ILE A 106 11.86 1.55 -4.58
CA ILE A 106 10.83 0.92 -5.41
C ILE A 106 11.43 -0.40 -5.87
N ASP A 107 10.94 -1.51 -5.35
CA ASP A 107 11.44 -2.83 -5.71
C ASP A 107 10.90 -3.24 -7.11
N TYR A 108 9.66 -2.83 -7.43
CA TYR A 108 9.06 -2.99 -8.76
C TYR A 108 7.86 -2.04 -8.92
N ALA A 109 7.58 -1.56 -10.13
CA ALA A 109 6.39 -0.75 -10.41
C ALA A 109 5.95 -0.87 -11.88
N SER A 110 4.64 -1.00 -12.09
CA SER A 110 3.96 -0.94 -13.39
C SER A 110 2.72 -0.04 -13.31
N ALA A 111 1.94 0.00 -14.38
CA ALA A 111 0.66 0.71 -14.41
C ALA A 111 -0.43 0.06 -13.51
N ILE A 112 -0.30 -1.21 -13.14
CA ILE A 112 -1.36 -1.96 -12.41
C ILE A 112 -0.90 -2.62 -11.12
N ASP A 113 0.41 -2.76 -10.91
CA ASP A 113 1.00 -3.42 -9.74
C ASP A 113 2.32 -2.76 -9.35
N GLY A 114 2.73 -2.96 -8.11
CA GLY A 114 3.90 -2.27 -7.57
C GLY A 114 4.29 -2.75 -6.18
N ALA A 115 5.56 -2.54 -5.87
CA ALA A 115 6.20 -2.93 -4.63
C ALA A 115 7.20 -1.86 -4.22
N CYS A 116 7.08 -1.35 -3.01
CA CYS A 116 8.07 -0.44 -2.46
C CYS A 116 8.23 -0.58 -0.95
N ARG A 117 9.43 -0.23 -0.50
CA ARG A 117 9.85 -0.24 0.91
C ARG A 117 10.40 1.10 1.31
N PHE A 118 10.17 1.49 2.55
CA PHE A 118 10.64 2.75 3.08
C PHE A 118 10.98 2.65 4.55
N VAL A 119 11.95 3.42 5.01
CA VAL A 119 12.35 3.49 6.43
C VAL A 119 12.46 4.95 6.85
N GLY A 120 11.81 5.26 7.96
CA GLY A 120 11.76 6.62 8.50
C GLY A 120 11.66 6.63 10.02
N ARG A 121 11.43 7.82 10.57
CA ARG A 121 11.12 8.01 11.99
C ARG A 121 9.74 8.61 12.14
N VAL A 122 9.00 8.13 13.12
CA VAL A 122 7.62 8.56 13.40
C VAL A 122 7.53 8.96 14.86
N ALA A 123 6.85 10.06 15.15
CA ALA A 123 6.56 10.49 16.50
C ALA A 123 5.16 10.04 16.92
N THR A 124 4.98 9.65 18.17
CA THR A 124 3.67 9.38 18.75
C THR A 124 2.85 10.66 18.83
N GLY A 125 1.59 10.58 18.44
CA GLY A 125 0.64 11.66 18.62
C GLY A 125 -0.65 11.43 17.84
N THR A 126 -1.65 12.27 18.09
CA THR A 126 -2.88 12.32 17.31
C THR A 126 -3.05 13.74 16.80
N ARG A 127 -3.23 13.88 15.49
CA ARG A 127 -3.38 15.17 14.79
C ARG A 127 -4.51 15.06 13.75
N PRO A 128 -5.06 16.18 13.24
CA PRO A 128 -5.96 16.12 12.08
C PRO A 128 -5.34 15.29 10.93
N GLY A 129 -6.09 14.33 10.41
CA GLY A 129 -5.62 13.40 9.37
C GLY A 129 -4.97 12.11 9.86
N THR A 130 -4.85 11.90 11.18
CA THR A 130 -4.37 10.63 11.76
C THR A 130 -5.36 9.50 11.53
N ALA A 131 -4.87 8.27 11.39
CA ALA A 131 -5.74 7.11 11.15
C ALA A 131 -6.75 6.92 12.30
N PRO A 132 -8.05 6.72 12.03
CA PRO A 132 -9.03 6.41 13.06
C PRO A 132 -8.64 5.19 13.91
N ALA A 133 -8.09 4.16 13.28
CA ALA A 133 -7.56 2.97 13.95
C ALA A 133 -6.43 3.30 14.95
N TRP A 134 -5.57 4.28 14.63
CA TRP A 134 -4.54 4.74 15.56
C TRP A 134 -5.13 5.53 16.73
N THR A 135 -6.11 6.40 16.48
CA THR A 135 -6.82 7.10 17.56
C THR A 135 -7.46 6.10 18.52
N ALA A 136 -8.10 5.04 18.01
CA ALA A 136 -8.63 3.95 18.81
C ALA A 136 -7.54 3.21 19.62
N ALA A 137 -6.39 2.93 18.98
CA ALA A 137 -5.26 2.28 19.63
C ALA A 137 -4.61 3.11 20.74
N ALA A 138 -4.46 4.41 20.52
CA ALA A 138 -3.96 5.34 21.54
C ALA A 138 -4.92 5.40 22.74
N GLU A 139 -6.23 5.41 22.49
CA GLU A 139 -7.23 5.37 23.55
C GLU A 139 -7.23 4.05 24.32
N MET A 140 -7.09 2.91 23.62
CA MET A 140 -6.96 1.61 24.28
C MET A 140 -5.71 1.54 25.15
N ALA A 141 -4.56 1.97 24.64
CA ALA A 141 -3.31 2.03 25.42
C ALA A 141 -3.48 2.89 26.68
N ARG A 142 -4.19 4.03 26.58
CA ARG A 142 -4.50 4.90 27.72
C ARG A 142 -5.39 4.20 28.75
N GLN A 143 -6.43 3.49 28.32
CA GLN A 143 -7.37 2.77 29.19
C GLN A 143 -6.70 1.61 29.93
N GLN A 144 -5.83 0.87 29.23
CA GLN A 144 -5.05 -0.22 29.81
C GLN A 144 -3.82 0.28 30.60
N GLY A 145 -3.55 1.58 30.55
CA GLY A 145 -2.37 2.23 31.11
C GLY A 145 -1.06 1.63 30.60
N TRP A 146 -1.00 1.36 29.30
CA TRP A 146 0.23 1.02 28.62
C TRP A 146 1.04 2.28 28.33
N THR A 147 2.36 2.18 28.45
CA THR A 147 3.29 3.26 28.15
C THR A 147 3.69 3.18 26.69
N VAL A 148 3.39 4.21 25.92
CA VAL A 148 3.72 4.32 24.49
C VAL A 148 4.93 5.25 24.32
N PRO A 149 6.06 4.77 23.77
CA PRO A 149 7.21 5.62 23.42
C PRO A 149 6.86 6.83 22.56
N ASP A 150 7.59 7.94 22.68
CA ASP A 150 7.34 9.15 21.89
C ASP A 150 7.86 9.08 20.45
N ARG A 151 8.80 8.18 20.17
CA ARG A 151 9.48 8.07 18.87
C ARG A 151 9.65 6.61 18.47
N TRP A 152 9.56 6.38 17.17
CA TRP A 152 9.62 5.06 16.56
C TRP A 152 10.54 5.08 15.35
N LEU A 153 11.31 4.01 15.19
CA LEU A 153 11.86 3.64 13.90
C LEU A 153 10.77 2.91 13.12
N MET A 154 10.47 3.38 11.91
CA MET A 154 9.45 2.81 11.07
C MET A 154 10.07 2.13 9.85
N ALA A 155 9.64 0.91 9.57
CA ALA A 155 9.86 0.21 8.30
C ALA A 155 8.49 -0.03 7.65
N GLY A 156 8.30 0.45 6.43
CA GLY A 156 7.07 0.34 5.66
C GLY A 156 7.26 -0.52 4.43
N VAL A 157 6.22 -1.28 4.10
CA VAL A 157 6.09 -2.07 2.88
C VAL A 157 4.74 -1.76 2.26
N ARG A 158 4.75 -1.33 1.00
CA ARG A 158 3.55 -1.14 0.19
C ARG A 158 3.60 -2.10 -0.99
N LEU A 159 2.58 -2.95 -1.10
CA LEU A 159 2.36 -3.84 -2.23
C LEU A 159 1.02 -3.56 -2.86
N THR A 160 0.99 -3.58 -4.17
CA THR A 160 -0.22 -3.43 -4.98
C THR A 160 -0.20 -4.45 -6.10
N ASP A 161 -1.35 -5.06 -6.35
CA ASP A 161 -1.62 -5.78 -7.60
C ASP A 161 -2.84 -5.17 -8.29
N ARG A 162 -3.33 -5.78 -9.37
CA ARG A 162 -4.47 -5.27 -10.11
C ARG A 162 -5.76 -5.12 -9.28
N ARG A 163 -5.92 -5.94 -8.24
CA ARG A 163 -7.14 -6.10 -7.45
C ARG A 163 -6.99 -5.62 -6.03
N ASP A 164 -5.78 -5.60 -5.49
CA ASP A 164 -5.56 -5.48 -4.06
C ASP A 164 -4.35 -4.60 -3.72
N VAL A 165 -4.43 -3.95 -2.56
CA VAL A 165 -3.37 -3.13 -1.97
C VAL A 165 -3.20 -3.51 -0.51
N ILE A 166 -1.96 -3.61 -0.07
CA ILE A 166 -1.60 -3.71 1.34
C ILE A 166 -0.45 -2.75 1.66
N ASP A 167 -0.64 -1.93 2.67
CA ASP A 167 0.35 -1.00 3.22
C ASP A 167 0.57 -1.37 4.67
N VAL A 168 1.75 -1.90 5.00
CA VAL A 168 2.09 -2.33 6.35
C VAL A 168 3.26 -1.50 6.86
N ARG A 169 3.06 -0.83 7.98
CA ARG A 169 4.06 0.03 8.62
C ARG A 169 4.37 -0.50 10.01
N TYR A 170 5.57 -1.07 10.15
CA TYR A 170 6.10 -1.62 11.39
C TYR A 170 6.87 -0.54 12.13
N HIS A 171 6.59 -0.39 13.43
CA HIS A 171 7.17 0.62 14.28
C HIS A 171 7.85 -0.04 15.45
N PHE A 172 9.14 0.23 15.62
CA PHE A 172 9.98 -0.35 16.65
C PHE A 172 10.52 0.74 17.57
N ALA A 173 10.44 0.52 18.88
CA ALA A 173 10.96 1.47 19.87
C ALA A 173 12.49 1.60 19.77
N ASP A 174 13.15 0.49 19.45
CA ASP A 174 14.60 0.37 19.34
C ASP A 174 15.01 -0.08 17.93
N GLY A 175 16.29 0.13 17.59
CA GLY A 175 16.88 -0.29 16.32
C GLY A 175 17.65 0.81 15.60
N THR A 176 18.34 0.43 14.53
CA THR A 176 19.07 1.35 13.66
C THR A 176 18.40 1.42 12.29
N PRO A 177 18.48 2.56 11.57
CA PRO A 177 17.97 2.65 10.21
C PRO A 177 18.51 1.54 9.30
N GLN A 178 19.79 1.18 9.43
CA GLN A 178 20.42 0.12 8.65
C GLN A 178 19.79 -1.25 8.91
N ALA A 179 19.55 -1.59 10.18
CA ALA A 179 18.86 -2.82 10.56
C ALA A 179 17.42 -2.84 10.02
N ALA A 180 16.69 -1.71 10.09
CA ALA A 180 15.34 -1.60 9.54
C ALA A 180 15.32 -1.73 8.01
N VAL A 181 16.33 -1.23 7.30
CA VAL A 181 16.45 -1.41 5.84
C VAL A 181 16.65 -2.89 5.49
N ALA A 182 17.59 -3.56 6.15
CA ALA A 182 17.81 -5.01 5.94
C ALA A 182 16.55 -5.83 6.27
N TRP A 183 15.90 -5.50 7.38
CA TRP A 183 14.69 -6.16 7.84
C TRP A 183 13.51 -5.95 6.89
N SER A 184 13.34 -4.74 6.34
CA SER A 184 12.24 -4.44 5.40
C SER A 184 12.26 -5.31 4.14
N ALA A 185 13.44 -5.77 3.71
CA ALA A 185 13.56 -6.68 2.57
C ALA A 185 12.96 -8.07 2.86
N GLN A 186 13.13 -8.58 4.09
CA GLN A 186 12.50 -9.83 4.53
C GLN A 186 10.98 -9.64 4.69
N ALA A 187 10.58 -8.50 5.26
CA ALA A 187 9.17 -8.14 5.41
C ALA A 187 8.43 -8.07 4.07
N LEU A 188 9.07 -7.61 3.00
CA LEU A 188 8.46 -7.55 1.67
C LEU A 188 7.98 -8.92 1.17
N SER A 189 8.82 -9.96 1.27
CA SER A 189 8.44 -11.31 0.84
C SER A 189 7.25 -11.85 1.66
N ALA A 190 7.28 -11.66 2.97
CA ALA A 190 6.17 -12.07 3.83
C ALA A 190 4.88 -11.31 3.49
N VAL A 191 4.94 -9.98 3.31
CA VAL A 191 3.77 -9.18 2.95
C VAL A 191 3.23 -9.58 1.57
N GLN A 192 4.09 -9.98 0.62
CA GLN A 192 3.67 -10.47 -0.69
C GLN A 192 2.91 -11.80 -0.61
N HIS A 193 3.39 -12.75 0.18
CA HIS A 193 2.64 -13.99 0.43
C HIS A 193 1.34 -13.73 1.21
N GLY A 194 1.39 -12.80 2.17
CA GLY A 194 0.25 -12.40 2.98
C GLY A 194 -0.88 -11.72 2.19
N LEU A 195 -0.53 -10.91 1.19
CA LEU A 195 -1.49 -10.30 0.25
C LEU A 195 -2.37 -11.36 -0.43
N HIS A 196 -1.83 -12.55 -0.68
CA HIS A 196 -2.56 -13.65 -1.33
C HIS A 196 -3.07 -14.71 -0.34
N GLY A 197 -2.95 -14.47 0.97
CA GLY A 197 -3.38 -15.40 2.01
C GLY A 197 -2.53 -16.68 2.09
N ARG A 198 -1.22 -16.59 1.80
CA ARG A 198 -0.31 -17.75 1.67
C ARG A 198 0.85 -17.75 2.66
N LEU A 199 0.77 -17.00 3.77
CA LEU A 199 1.84 -17.02 4.77
C LEU A 199 2.02 -18.44 5.34
N GLY A 200 3.26 -18.93 5.29
CA GLY A 200 3.67 -20.19 5.89
C GLY A 200 4.72 -19.98 6.99
N ALA A 201 5.18 -21.08 7.60
CA ALA A 201 6.20 -21.05 8.64
C ALA A 201 7.54 -20.43 8.16
N GLY A 202 7.85 -20.51 6.86
CA GLY A 202 9.03 -19.91 6.26
C GLY A 202 8.99 -18.38 6.14
N ASP A 203 7.81 -17.78 6.28
CA ASP A 203 7.60 -16.33 6.21
C ASP A 203 7.63 -15.66 7.60
N ALA A 204 8.00 -16.42 8.64
CA ALA A 204 8.05 -15.93 10.01
C ALA A 204 9.07 -14.79 10.15
N LEU A 205 8.58 -13.60 10.47
CA LEU A 205 9.41 -12.43 10.68
C LEU A 205 9.97 -12.43 12.11
N SER A 206 11.27 -12.27 12.27
CA SER A 206 11.88 -11.99 13.57
C SER A 206 11.77 -10.50 13.89
N MET A 207 11.87 -10.12 15.16
CA MET A 207 12.06 -8.70 15.52
C MET A 207 13.39 -8.17 14.96
N PRO A 208 13.47 -6.90 14.55
CA PRO A 208 14.72 -6.33 14.05
C PRO A 208 15.82 -6.44 15.10
N ASN A 209 16.97 -6.98 14.72
CA ASN A 209 18.11 -7.06 15.61
C ASN A 209 18.87 -5.71 15.59
N PRO A 210 18.91 -4.94 16.69
CA PRO A 210 19.61 -3.66 16.72
C PRO A 210 21.12 -3.80 16.47
N ALA A 211 21.70 -4.97 16.75
CA ALA A 211 23.11 -5.28 16.53
C ALA A 211 23.43 -5.80 15.13
N SER A 212 22.42 -6.16 14.31
CA SER A 212 22.65 -6.54 12.91
C SER A 212 22.86 -5.27 12.07
N ALA A 213 24.03 -4.66 12.25
CA ALA A 213 24.54 -3.60 11.39
C ALA A 213 25.26 -4.17 10.16
N ALA A 214 25.02 -5.44 9.82
CA ALA A 214 25.47 -5.99 8.54
C ALA A 214 25.00 -5.00 7.47
N PRO A 215 25.90 -4.45 6.64
CA PRO A 215 25.50 -3.47 5.65
C PRO A 215 24.43 -4.17 4.81
N ALA A 216 23.18 -3.72 4.95
CA ALA A 216 22.21 -4.00 3.92
C ALA A 216 22.91 -3.55 2.65
N ALA A 217 23.24 -4.48 1.76
CA ALA A 217 23.72 -4.12 0.45
C ALA A 217 22.71 -3.08 -0.03
N VAL A 218 23.15 -1.82 -0.17
CA VAL A 218 22.27 -0.79 -0.70
C VAL A 218 21.84 -1.37 -2.02
N PRO A 219 20.55 -1.74 -2.19
CA PRO A 219 20.13 -2.34 -3.44
C PRO A 219 20.56 -1.38 -4.54
N PRO A 220 21.01 -1.89 -5.70
CA PRO A 220 21.26 -1.01 -6.83
C PRO A 220 20.07 -0.07 -6.98
N PRO A 221 20.28 1.22 -7.31
CA PRO A 221 19.18 2.16 -7.46
C PRO A 221 18.11 1.48 -8.30
N ALA A 222 16.87 1.49 -7.79
CA ALA A 222 15.72 0.94 -8.49
C ALA A 222 15.82 1.34 -9.95
N GLU A 223 15.61 0.41 -10.88
CA GLU A 223 15.57 0.77 -12.30
C GLU A 223 14.62 1.96 -12.45
N PRO A 224 14.98 2.97 -13.26
CA PRO A 224 14.16 4.15 -13.43
C PRO A 224 12.74 3.70 -13.72
N VAL A 225 11.83 4.09 -12.82
CA VAL A 225 10.42 3.73 -12.88
C VAL A 225 9.95 4.02 -14.29
N SER A 226 9.44 3.01 -14.98
CA SER A 226 9.00 3.19 -16.37
C SER A 226 7.99 4.34 -16.43
N PRO A 227 7.98 5.18 -17.48
CA PRO A 227 6.96 6.23 -17.64
C PRO A 227 5.53 5.68 -17.53
N ALA A 228 5.32 4.42 -17.92
CA ALA A 228 4.06 3.71 -17.72
C ALA A 228 3.65 3.55 -16.23
N ALA A 229 4.61 3.40 -15.33
CA ALA A 229 4.40 3.29 -13.89
C ALA A 229 4.24 4.66 -13.21
N THR A 230 4.64 5.75 -13.87
CA THR A 230 4.34 7.14 -13.46
C THR A 230 3.13 7.73 -14.17
N GLY A 231 2.54 7.02 -15.13
CA GLY A 231 1.46 7.53 -15.98
C GLY A 231 1.91 8.55 -17.04
N GLU A 232 3.22 8.71 -17.26
CA GLU A 232 3.78 9.63 -18.23
C GLU A 232 3.82 9.02 -19.64
N VAL A 233 3.23 9.72 -20.61
CA VAL A 233 3.26 9.32 -22.02
C VAL A 233 4.61 9.70 -22.65
N SER A 234 5.45 8.70 -22.94
CA SER A 234 6.72 8.89 -23.67
C SER A 234 6.52 8.84 -25.19
N TRP A 235 6.38 10.01 -25.81
CA TRP A 235 6.20 10.16 -27.26
C TRP A 235 7.27 9.45 -28.10
N GLY A 236 8.54 9.48 -27.68
CA GLY A 236 9.64 8.81 -28.38
C GLY A 236 9.55 7.28 -28.35
N THR A 237 9.11 6.71 -27.23
CA THR A 237 8.93 5.26 -27.08
C THR A 237 7.77 4.78 -27.95
N SER A 238 6.64 5.50 -27.96
CA SER A 238 5.48 5.18 -28.81
C SER A 238 5.81 5.31 -30.29
N LEU A 239 6.58 6.33 -30.70
CA LEU A 239 7.05 6.47 -32.08
C LEU A 239 7.94 5.29 -32.50
N MET A 240 8.88 4.86 -31.66
CA MET A 240 9.78 3.76 -31.98
C MET A 240 9.07 2.40 -32.05
N LYS A 241 8.11 2.15 -31.14
CA LYS A 241 7.21 0.99 -31.24
C LYS A 241 6.42 1.01 -32.55
N THR A 242 5.89 2.16 -32.91
CA THR A 242 5.15 2.36 -34.18
C THR A 242 6.04 2.01 -35.37
N LEU A 243 7.24 2.61 -35.47
CA LEU A 243 8.16 2.38 -36.59
C LEU A 243 8.60 0.91 -36.69
N SER A 244 8.91 0.27 -35.56
CA SER A 244 9.31 -1.14 -35.51
C SER A 244 8.21 -2.05 -36.03
N TRP A 245 6.97 -1.85 -35.56
CA TRP A 245 5.82 -2.62 -36.02
C TRP A 245 5.47 -2.32 -37.49
N ARG A 246 5.68 -1.08 -37.95
CA ARG A 246 5.44 -0.68 -39.34
C ARG A 246 6.42 -1.30 -40.33
N ALA A 247 7.67 -1.50 -39.95
CA ALA A 247 8.64 -2.18 -40.81
C ALA A 247 8.17 -3.61 -41.11
N VAL A 248 7.77 -4.36 -40.07
CA VAL A 248 7.26 -5.73 -40.22
C VAL A 248 5.93 -5.77 -40.97
N GLY A 249 4.99 -4.88 -40.61
CA GLY A 249 3.67 -4.79 -41.25
C GLY A 249 3.75 -4.47 -42.74
N THR A 250 4.54 -3.47 -43.14
CA THR A 250 4.67 -3.06 -44.55
C THR A 250 5.25 -4.18 -45.42
N VAL A 251 6.21 -4.95 -44.91
CA VAL A 251 6.75 -6.11 -45.63
C VAL A 251 5.69 -7.20 -45.79
N GLY A 252 4.90 -7.46 -44.75
CA GLY A 252 3.78 -8.39 -44.81
C GLY A 252 2.72 -7.95 -45.82
N ASP A 253 2.31 -6.69 -45.78
CA ASP A 253 1.32 -6.10 -46.70
C ASP A 253 1.80 -6.19 -48.15
N LEU A 254 3.07 -5.89 -48.41
CA LEU A 254 3.66 -6.01 -49.74
C LEU A 254 3.68 -7.46 -50.23
N ALA A 255 4.11 -8.40 -49.38
CA ALA A 255 4.19 -9.82 -49.73
C ALA A 255 2.81 -10.41 -50.00
N VAL A 256 1.82 -10.11 -49.15
CA VAL A 256 0.44 -10.55 -49.33
C VAL A 256 -0.15 -9.92 -50.59
N ALA A 257 -0.04 -8.61 -50.75
CA ALA A 257 -0.57 -7.93 -51.93
C ALA A 257 0.07 -8.49 -53.22
N TYR A 258 1.38 -8.73 -53.24
CA TYR A 258 2.06 -9.30 -54.40
C TYR A 258 1.64 -10.74 -54.70
N LEU A 259 1.41 -11.55 -53.67
CA LEU A 259 0.89 -12.90 -53.84
C LEU A 259 -0.47 -12.92 -54.56
N PHE A 260 -1.33 -11.92 -54.31
CA PHE A 260 -2.66 -11.84 -54.92
C PHE A 260 -2.69 -11.10 -56.26
N THR A 261 -1.91 -10.02 -56.42
CA THR A 261 -1.96 -9.19 -57.63
C THR A 261 -0.96 -9.62 -58.70
N GLY A 262 0.17 -10.22 -58.32
CA GLY A 262 1.31 -10.50 -59.20
C GLY A 262 2.00 -9.23 -59.75
N ASP A 263 1.54 -8.03 -59.38
CA ASP A 263 1.99 -6.75 -59.90
C ASP A 263 2.69 -5.94 -58.80
N PRO A 264 4.00 -5.66 -58.91
CA PRO A 264 4.77 -5.00 -57.87
C PRO A 264 4.39 -3.52 -57.67
N VAL A 265 3.86 -2.86 -58.70
CA VAL A 265 3.43 -1.45 -58.62
C VAL A 265 2.13 -1.36 -57.83
N LEU A 266 1.16 -2.22 -58.13
CA LEU A 266 -0.10 -2.27 -57.38
C LEU A 266 0.13 -2.71 -55.93
N SER A 267 0.97 -3.73 -55.69
CA SER A 267 1.31 -4.18 -54.34
C SER A 267 2.08 -3.13 -53.54
N GLY A 268 3.00 -2.41 -54.19
CA GLY A 268 3.71 -1.29 -53.57
C GLY A 268 2.76 -0.16 -53.17
N GLY A 269 1.79 0.19 -54.02
CA GLY A 269 0.76 1.18 -53.71
C GLY A 269 -0.14 0.77 -52.54
N LEU A 270 -0.56 -0.50 -52.50
CA LEU A 270 -1.32 -1.08 -51.39
C LEU A 270 -0.53 -1.04 -50.07
N ALA A 271 0.72 -1.50 -50.09
CA ALA A 271 1.59 -1.50 -48.91
C ALA A 271 1.90 -0.08 -48.41
N ALA A 272 2.16 0.88 -49.30
CA ALA A 272 2.40 2.27 -48.92
C ALA A 272 1.15 2.92 -48.30
N THR A 273 -0.03 2.68 -48.88
CA THR A 273 -1.29 3.18 -48.35
C THR A 273 -1.60 2.57 -46.98
N GLY A 274 -1.44 1.24 -46.86
CA GLY A 274 -1.60 0.51 -45.60
C GLY A 274 -0.65 1.01 -44.52
N ALA A 275 0.62 1.28 -44.85
CA ALA A 275 1.60 1.82 -43.92
C ALA A 275 1.16 3.17 -43.33
N VAL A 276 0.61 4.08 -44.14
CA VAL A 276 0.10 5.37 -43.67
C VAL A 276 -1.14 5.19 -42.79
N VAL A 277 -2.15 4.47 -43.28
CA VAL A 277 -3.43 4.28 -42.55
C VAL A 277 -3.20 3.58 -41.21
N ASN A 278 -2.44 2.48 -41.20
CA ASN A 278 -2.16 1.73 -39.98
C ASN A 278 -1.29 2.53 -39.00
N SER A 279 -0.41 3.41 -39.47
CA SER A 279 0.36 4.33 -38.60
C SER A 279 -0.54 5.30 -37.88
N VAL A 280 -1.46 5.94 -38.58
CA VAL A 280 -2.43 6.86 -37.98
C VAL A 280 -3.33 6.13 -36.98
N LEU A 281 -3.86 4.96 -37.34
CA LEU A 281 -4.71 4.17 -36.45
C LEU A 281 -3.96 3.68 -35.21
N TYR A 282 -2.73 3.19 -35.37
CA TYR A 282 -1.93 2.71 -34.24
C TYR A 282 -1.53 3.85 -33.31
N PHE A 283 -1.11 5.00 -33.85
CA PHE A 283 -0.81 6.17 -33.06
C PHE A 283 -2.04 6.71 -32.32
N GLY A 284 -3.19 6.78 -33.00
CA GLY A 284 -4.46 7.13 -32.38
C GLY A 284 -4.89 6.14 -31.28
N HIS A 285 -4.66 4.84 -31.50
CA HIS A 285 -4.89 3.80 -30.50
C HIS A 285 -3.98 4.00 -29.28
N GLU A 286 -2.68 4.22 -29.45
CA GLU A 286 -1.75 4.50 -28.34
C GLU A 286 -2.12 5.79 -27.58
N LEU A 287 -2.56 6.84 -28.27
CA LEU A 287 -3.05 8.07 -27.63
C LEU A 287 -4.34 7.85 -26.84
N ALA A 288 -5.30 7.13 -27.42
CA ALA A 288 -6.56 6.80 -26.76
C ALA A 288 -6.33 5.94 -25.51
N TRP A 289 -5.44 4.95 -25.61
CA TRP A 289 -5.02 4.15 -24.47
C TRP A 289 -4.33 5.00 -23.41
N GLY A 290 -3.35 5.84 -23.80
CA GLY A 290 -2.64 6.73 -22.88
C GLY A 290 -3.55 7.70 -22.13
N TYR A 291 -4.64 8.18 -22.75
CA TYR A 291 -5.65 9.01 -22.11
C TYR A 291 -6.55 8.22 -21.15
N SER A 292 -6.83 6.95 -21.44
CA SER A 292 -7.61 6.06 -20.58
C SER A 292 -6.81 5.36 -19.48
N SER A 293 -5.47 5.46 -19.55
CA SER A 293 -4.51 4.77 -18.67
C SER A 293 -3.67 5.76 -17.86
N GLU A 294 -4.29 6.84 -17.35
CA GLU A 294 -3.66 7.59 -16.27
C GLU A 294 -3.24 6.58 -15.20
N GLY A 295 -1.94 6.57 -14.88
CA GLY A 295 -1.39 5.69 -13.86
C GLY A 295 -2.17 5.90 -12.56
N PRO A 296 -2.36 4.86 -11.75
CA PRO A 296 -3.17 4.98 -10.56
C PRO A 296 -2.62 6.07 -9.63
N PRO A 297 -3.50 6.91 -9.05
CA PRO A 297 -3.06 8.06 -8.26
C PRO A 297 -2.20 7.58 -7.09
N MET A 298 -1.22 8.40 -6.68
CA MET A 298 -0.47 8.12 -5.45
C MET A 298 -1.42 8.16 -4.25
N LEU A 299 -1.83 6.99 -3.79
CA LEU A 299 -2.80 6.82 -2.72
C LEU A 299 -2.10 6.78 -1.36
N GLU A 300 -2.31 7.83 -0.58
CA GLU A 300 -1.80 7.93 0.79
C GLU A 300 -2.75 7.30 1.80
N PHE A 301 -2.20 6.52 2.73
CA PHE A 301 -2.93 6.07 3.90
C PHE A 301 -2.50 6.84 5.14
N PRO A 302 -3.46 7.28 5.97
CA PRO A 302 -3.13 7.95 7.21
C PRO A 302 -2.40 6.97 8.15
N GLY A 303 -1.34 7.45 8.80
CA GLY A 303 -0.56 6.67 9.77
C GLY A 303 -0.81 7.12 11.21
N ALA A 304 0.05 6.67 12.13
CA ALA A 304 0.10 7.12 13.53
C ALA A 304 0.44 8.62 13.69
N SER A 305 0.94 9.25 12.63
CA SER A 305 1.42 10.62 12.66
C SER A 305 1.47 11.13 11.21
N SER A 306 0.33 11.28 10.55
CA SER A 306 0.34 11.97 9.25
C SER A 306 0.62 13.45 9.48
N GLY A 307 1.83 13.87 9.10
CA GLY A 307 2.15 15.24 8.74
C GLY A 307 2.38 15.25 7.24
N SER A 308 1.33 15.16 6.43
CA SER A 308 1.39 15.55 5.03
C SER A 308 0.99 17.02 4.94
N GLY A 309 1.86 17.89 5.44
CA GLY A 309 1.81 19.31 5.10
C GLY A 309 2.14 19.48 3.63
N SER A 310 1.11 19.46 2.80
CA SER A 310 1.04 20.20 1.54
C SER A 310 -0.45 20.42 1.27
N GLY A 311 -0.94 21.54 1.78
CA GLY A 311 -2.12 22.16 1.19
C GLY A 311 -1.78 22.55 -0.23
N SER A 312 -2.54 22.05 -1.17
CA SER A 312 -2.85 22.60 -2.50
C SER A 312 -4.11 21.82 -2.87
N GLY A 313 -5.31 22.37 -2.75
CA GLY A 313 -5.69 23.57 -3.48
C GLY A 313 -5.82 23.19 -4.94
N ALA A 314 -7.07 23.12 -5.39
CA ALA A 314 -7.54 22.94 -6.76
C ALA A 314 -7.47 21.53 -7.35
N LEU A 315 -8.66 20.98 -7.65
CA LEU A 315 -8.99 20.62 -9.02
C LEU A 315 -10.39 21.19 -9.34
N PRO A 316 -10.63 21.54 -10.62
CA PRO A 316 -11.77 22.35 -11.10
C PRO A 316 -13.14 21.70 -10.89
#